data_AF-A0A1Q3GLY1-F1
#
_entry.id   AF-A0A1Q3GLY1-F1
#
_cell.length_a   1.000
_cell.length_b   1.000
_cell.length_c   1.000
_cell.angle_alpha   90.00
_cell.angle_beta   90.00
_cell.angle_gamma   90.00
#
_symmetry.space_group_name_H-M   'P 1'
#
loop_
_entity.id
_entity.type
_entity.pdbx_description
1 polymer ?
#
loop_
_entity_poly.entity_id
_entity_poly.type
_entity_poly.pdbx_seq_one_letter_code
_entity_poly.pdbx_strand_id
1 'polypeptide(L)'
;MRTILNYSLKFLLFLHTLFMLLEPVQAQDSLSNTSISIHWVNSLPGDFSFRNQWSYPEGIYRNQFGQLCCDGLCPDGTSHMRNAAGMIYQAYLKKYYQLIDTTHQFYSIQSESNCYEFGQVYFIKAVHDKASNITKCHTLTNVSSHSSLNIEILPLGCKASIELNSIKAATGKQTFHCTSGQIKIDKVAWQAGVLKAAFSFQFYNHLDVQTPLFWKGKIFTNID
;
A
#
# COMPACT_ATOMS: atom_id res chain seq x y z
N MET A 1 61.35 -16.74 40.87
CA MET A 1 60.25 -15.76 41.10
C MET A 1 60.04 -14.75 39.96
N ARG A 2 61.06 -14.30 39.21
CA ARG A 2 60.88 -13.32 38.11
C ARG A 2 60.14 -13.83 36.87
N THR A 3 60.17 -15.13 36.58
CA THR A 3 59.57 -15.70 35.36
C THR A 3 58.06 -15.84 35.42
N ILE A 4 57.50 -16.15 36.60
CA ILE A 4 56.05 -16.37 36.79
C ILE A 4 55.28 -15.03 36.68
N LEU A 5 55.88 -13.94 37.13
CA LEU A 5 55.28 -12.59 37.09
C LEU A 5 55.13 -12.04 35.66
N ASN A 6 55.94 -12.50 34.72
CA ASN A 6 55.88 -12.07 33.31
C ASN A 6 54.76 -12.77 32.52
N TYR A 7 54.40 -14.00 32.89
CA TYR A 7 53.30 -14.71 32.24
C TYR A 7 51.94 -14.22 32.72
N SER A 8 51.81 -13.86 34.00
CA SER A 8 50.57 -13.29 34.54
C SER A 8 50.25 -11.92 33.94
N LEU A 9 51.26 -11.06 33.73
CA LEU A 9 51.07 -9.74 33.12
C LEU A 9 50.68 -9.85 31.63
N LYS A 10 51.31 -10.78 30.89
CA LYS A 10 50.96 -11.05 29.48
C LYS A 10 49.56 -11.65 29.33
N PHE A 11 49.13 -12.50 30.27
CA PHE A 11 47.78 -13.07 30.27
C PHE A 11 46.71 -12.01 30.55
N LEU A 12 46.98 -11.08 31.47
CA LEU A 12 46.07 -9.96 31.78
C LEU A 12 45.94 -8.97 30.60
N LEU A 13 47.05 -8.67 29.91
CA LEU A 13 47.04 -7.85 28.70
C LEU A 13 46.26 -8.54 27.56
N PHE A 14 46.40 -9.85 27.42
CA PHE A 14 45.63 -10.62 26.43
C PHE A 14 44.12 -10.64 26.74
N LEU A 15 43.73 -10.74 28.02
CA LEU A 15 42.33 -10.65 28.42
C LEU A 15 41.71 -9.27 28.15
N HIS A 16 42.45 -8.19 28.37
CA HIS A 16 41.98 -6.84 28.07
C HIS A 16 41.81 -6.60 26.55
N THR A 17 42.70 -7.14 25.72
CA THR A 17 42.53 -7.05 24.25
C THR A 17 41.37 -7.90 23.73
N LEU A 18 41.06 -9.03 24.39
CA LEU A 18 39.92 -9.87 24.02
C LEU A 18 38.58 -9.20 24.37
N PHE A 19 38.52 -8.40 25.44
CA PHE A 19 37.32 -7.68 25.84
C PHE A 19 37.01 -6.47 24.94
N MET A 20 38.04 -5.83 24.36
CA MET A 20 37.88 -4.72 23.41
C MET A 20 37.43 -5.17 22.00
N LEU A 21 37.51 -6.47 21.69
CA LEU A 21 37.00 -7.06 20.44
C LEU A 21 35.56 -7.59 20.58
N LEU A 22 35.00 -7.54 21.78
CA LEU A 22 33.61 -7.89 22.08
C LEU A 22 32.80 -6.60 22.28
N GLU A 23 32.85 -5.69 21.31
CA GLU A 23 31.75 -4.74 21.19
C GLU A 23 30.50 -5.57 20.86
N PRO A 24 29.39 -5.41 21.60
CA PRO A 24 28.14 -6.02 21.19
C PRO A 24 27.83 -5.44 19.82
N VAL A 25 27.91 -6.29 18.79
CA VAL A 25 27.22 -6.03 17.54
C VAL A 25 25.77 -5.86 17.95
N GLN A 26 25.30 -4.61 18.03
CA GLN A 26 23.88 -4.34 18.00
C GLN A 26 23.42 -4.98 16.70
N ALA A 27 22.78 -6.15 16.83
CA ALA A 27 21.97 -6.69 15.78
C ALA A 27 21.06 -5.55 15.37
N GLN A 28 21.27 -5.02 14.18
CA GLN A 28 20.36 -4.07 13.58
C GLN A 28 19.08 -4.86 13.42
N ASP A 29 18.18 -4.71 14.40
CA ASP A 29 16.86 -5.32 14.36
C ASP A 29 16.29 -4.96 12.99
N SER A 30 16.22 -5.97 12.12
CA SER A 30 15.41 -5.87 10.94
C SER A 30 14.00 -5.65 11.51
N LEU A 31 13.52 -4.40 11.44
CA LEU A 31 12.25 -3.98 12.01
C LEU A 31 11.16 -4.88 11.42
N SER A 32 10.85 -5.95 12.16
CA SER A 32 9.97 -6.99 11.71
C SER A 32 8.56 -6.41 11.61
N ASN A 33 7.85 -6.71 10.52
CA ASN A 33 6.51 -6.21 10.31
C ASN A 33 5.60 -6.60 11.47
N THR A 34 5.22 -5.61 12.27
CA THR A 34 4.56 -5.83 13.56
C THR A 34 3.12 -6.26 13.30
N SER A 35 2.71 -7.35 13.95
CA SER A 35 1.32 -7.79 13.91
C SER A 35 0.46 -6.84 14.75
N ILE A 36 -0.52 -6.19 14.12
CA ILE A 36 -1.48 -5.30 14.76
C ILE A 36 -2.74 -6.10 15.12
N SER A 37 -3.22 -5.97 16.35
CA SER A 37 -4.46 -6.65 16.76
C SER A 37 -5.67 -6.09 16.01
N ILE A 38 -6.56 -6.99 15.58
CA ILE A 38 -7.82 -6.60 14.93
C ILE A 38 -8.90 -6.41 15.99
N HIS A 39 -9.52 -5.23 15.98
CA HIS A 39 -10.69 -4.94 16.80
C HIS A 39 -11.96 -5.27 16.03
N TRP A 40 -12.49 -6.47 16.23
CA TRP A 40 -13.77 -6.89 15.66
C TRP A 40 -14.93 -6.19 16.37
N VAL A 41 -15.80 -5.53 15.60
CA VAL A 41 -17.00 -4.85 16.11
C VAL A 41 -18.24 -5.38 15.40
N ASN A 42 -19.36 -5.53 16.11
CA ASN A 42 -20.60 -6.06 15.50
C ASN A 42 -21.14 -5.18 14.38
N SER A 43 -20.98 -3.86 14.52
CA SER A 43 -21.28 -2.89 13.48
C SER A 43 -20.28 -1.76 13.59
N LEU A 44 -19.62 -1.42 12.49
CA LEU A 44 -18.67 -0.32 12.43
C LEU A 44 -19.43 0.98 12.08
N PRO A 45 -19.57 1.93 13.03
CA PRO A 45 -20.21 3.21 12.75
C PRO A 45 -19.29 4.12 11.94
N GLY A 46 -19.88 5.17 11.35
CA GLY A 46 -19.17 6.22 10.62
C GLY A 46 -19.64 6.37 9.19
N ASP A 47 -19.21 7.46 8.55
CA ASP A 47 -19.56 7.74 7.16
C ASP A 47 -18.73 6.89 6.18
N PHE A 48 -19.42 6.09 5.36
CA PHE A 48 -18.86 5.31 4.24
C PHE A 48 -19.49 5.73 2.90
N SER A 49 -20.03 6.96 2.82
CA SER A 49 -20.69 7.51 1.63
C SER A 49 -19.77 7.64 0.41
N PHE A 50 -18.44 7.62 0.61
CA PHE A 50 -17.46 7.55 -0.48
C PHE A 50 -17.75 6.39 -1.44
N ARG A 51 -18.35 5.29 -0.96
CA ARG A 51 -18.73 4.15 -1.82
C ARG A 51 -19.79 4.48 -2.87
N ASN A 52 -20.48 5.61 -2.74
CA ASN A 52 -21.45 6.10 -3.72
C ASN A 52 -20.78 6.96 -4.80
N GLN A 53 -19.51 7.32 -4.61
CA GLN A 53 -18.69 7.98 -5.62
C GLN A 53 -18.11 6.92 -6.56
N TRP A 54 -17.91 7.32 -7.80
CA TRP A 54 -17.35 6.47 -8.83
C TRP A 54 -16.47 7.29 -9.78
N SER A 55 -15.53 6.62 -10.43
CA SER A 55 -14.83 7.14 -11.59
C SER A 55 -14.83 6.10 -12.71
N TYR A 56 -14.44 6.53 -13.91
CA TYR A 56 -14.09 5.58 -14.96
C TYR A 56 -12.75 4.89 -14.64
N PRO A 57 -12.42 3.79 -15.34
CA PRO A 57 -11.11 3.18 -15.24
C PRO A 57 -10.00 4.17 -15.60
N GLU A 58 -8.79 3.88 -15.14
CA GLU A 58 -7.62 4.68 -15.45
C GLU A 58 -7.46 4.91 -16.97
N GLY A 59 -7.08 6.13 -17.33
CA GLY A 59 -6.96 6.54 -18.74
C GLY A 59 -8.28 6.94 -19.40
N ILE A 60 -9.44 6.70 -18.78
CA ILE A 60 -10.74 7.12 -19.32
C ILE A 60 -11.20 8.43 -18.68
N TYR A 61 -11.49 9.42 -19.50
CA TYR A 61 -11.90 10.76 -19.06
C TYR A 61 -12.94 11.36 -19.98
N ARG A 62 -13.56 12.46 -19.54
CA ARG A 62 -14.48 13.24 -20.38
C ARG A 62 -13.71 14.38 -21.04
N ASN A 63 -13.69 14.42 -22.37
CA ASN A 63 -13.06 15.52 -23.11
C ASN A 63 -13.90 16.82 -23.04
N GLN A 64 -13.36 17.90 -23.59
CA GLN A 64 -14.03 19.22 -23.64
C GLN A 64 -15.37 19.21 -24.41
N PHE A 65 -15.62 18.20 -25.24
CA PHE A 65 -16.87 18.03 -25.99
C PHE A 65 -17.89 17.15 -25.24
N GLY A 66 -17.59 16.77 -24.00
CA GLY A 66 -18.45 15.91 -23.19
C GLY A 66 -18.40 14.43 -23.57
N GLN A 67 -17.50 13.99 -24.45
CA GLN A 67 -17.38 12.59 -24.85
C GLN A 67 -16.39 11.84 -23.95
N LEU A 68 -16.67 10.58 -23.65
CA LEU A 68 -15.68 9.70 -23.01
C LEU A 68 -14.55 9.38 -24.00
N CYS A 69 -13.33 9.48 -23.53
CA CYS A 69 -12.12 9.37 -24.33
C CYS A 69 -11.05 8.61 -23.54
N CYS A 70 -10.17 7.90 -24.23
CA CYS A 70 -8.98 7.31 -23.61
C CYS A 70 -7.75 8.21 -23.79
N ASP A 71 -6.83 8.17 -22.83
CA ASP A 71 -5.48 8.72 -22.90
C ASP A 71 -4.48 7.76 -22.24
N GLY A 72 -3.28 7.62 -22.82
CA GLY A 72 -2.23 6.69 -22.40
C GLY A 72 -2.54 5.20 -22.60
N LEU A 73 -3.75 4.76 -22.22
CA LEU A 73 -4.22 3.37 -22.22
C LEU A 73 -5.32 3.17 -23.28
N CYS A 74 -5.05 3.60 -24.50
CA CYS A 74 -6.00 3.51 -25.60
C CYS A 74 -5.92 2.18 -26.36
N PRO A 75 -7.05 1.51 -26.65
CA PRO A 75 -7.08 0.41 -27.60
C PRO A 75 -6.60 0.83 -28.99
N ASP A 76 -5.99 -0.11 -29.71
CA ASP A 76 -5.56 0.10 -31.09
C ASP A 76 -6.71 0.52 -32.00
N GLY A 77 -6.42 1.40 -32.95
CA GLY A 77 -7.40 1.91 -33.89
C GLY A 77 -8.35 2.98 -33.32
N THR A 78 -8.25 3.37 -32.06
CA THR A 78 -9.06 4.48 -31.52
C THR A 78 -8.54 5.86 -31.96
N SER A 79 -7.26 5.98 -32.32
CA SER A 79 -6.61 7.25 -32.67
C SER A 79 -7.22 7.92 -33.91
N HIS A 80 -7.48 7.17 -34.99
CA HIS A 80 -8.05 7.71 -36.23
C HIS A 80 -9.54 8.08 -36.12
N MET A 81 -10.21 7.69 -35.04
CA MET A 81 -11.61 8.01 -34.80
C MET A 81 -11.80 9.41 -34.21
N ARG A 82 -10.71 10.14 -33.93
CA ARG A 82 -10.71 11.48 -33.36
C ARG A 82 -10.16 12.50 -34.36
N ASN A 83 -10.64 13.73 -34.27
CA ASN A 83 -10.05 14.86 -34.98
C ASN A 83 -8.87 15.45 -34.20
N ALA A 84 -8.17 16.42 -34.81
CA ALA A 84 -7.02 17.09 -34.19
C ALA A 84 -7.33 17.82 -32.88
N ALA A 85 -8.60 18.19 -32.65
CA ALA A 85 -9.05 18.83 -31.40
C ALA A 85 -9.41 17.80 -30.30
N GLY A 86 -9.33 16.49 -30.60
CA GLY A 86 -9.68 15.41 -29.67
C GLY A 86 -11.16 15.04 -29.65
N MET A 87 -11.99 15.58 -30.56
CA MET A 87 -13.39 15.19 -30.72
C MET A 87 -13.48 13.87 -31.46
N ILE A 88 -14.23 12.91 -30.93
CA ILE A 88 -14.56 11.67 -31.62
C ILE A 88 -15.58 12.01 -32.71
N TYR A 89 -15.31 11.62 -33.96
CA TYR A 89 -16.25 11.85 -35.05
C TYR A 89 -17.56 11.12 -34.80
N GLN A 90 -18.69 11.77 -35.08
CA GLN A 90 -20.02 11.22 -34.82
C GLN A 90 -20.25 9.84 -35.45
N ALA A 91 -19.71 9.62 -36.65
CA ALA A 91 -19.79 8.33 -37.36
C ALA A 91 -19.07 7.18 -36.62
N TYR A 92 -18.08 7.48 -35.78
CA TYR A 92 -17.31 6.48 -35.04
C TYR A 92 -17.70 6.35 -33.58
N LEU A 93 -18.54 7.24 -33.03
CA LEU A 93 -18.81 7.31 -31.59
C LEU A 93 -19.27 5.97 -30.99
N LYS A 94 -20.21 5.28 -31.65
CA LYS A 94 -20.70 3.97 -31.20
C LYS A 94 -19.59 2.92 -31.19
N LYS A 95 -18.78 2.86 -32.26
CA LYS A 95 -17.67 1.91 -32.38
C LYS A 95 -16.59 2.21 -31.33
N TYR A 96 -16.33 3.49 -31.09
CA TYR A 96 -15.36 3.94 -30.09
C TYR A 96 -15.75 3.43 -28.68
N TYR A 97 -17.02 3.56 -28.28
CA TYR A 97 -17.50 3.08 -26.98
C TYR A 97 -17.61 1.56 -26.86
N GLN A 98 -17.51 0.82 -27.95
CA GLN A 98 -17.34 -0.63 -27.91
C GLN A 98 -15.88 -1.04 -27.66
N LEU A 99 -14.92 -0.13 -27.85
CA LEU A 99 -13.49 -0.40 -27.70
C LEU A 99 -12.97 -0.01 -26.32
N ILE A 100 -13.49 1.07 -25.73
CA ILE A 100 -13.05 1.55 -24.41
C ILE A 100 -13.93 1.00 -23.29
N ASP A 101 -13.35 0.81 -22.10
CA ASP A 101 -14.12 0.43 -20.91
C ASP A 101 -14.78 1.68 -20.30
N THR A 102 -16.11 1.77 -20.41
CA THR A 102 -16.90 2.86 -19.82
C THR A 102 -17.57 2.46 -18.50
N THR A 103 -17.15 1.37 -17.88
CA THR A 103 -17.77 0.86 -16.66
C THR A 103 -17.48 1.80 -15.49
N HIS A 104 -18.51 2.16 -14.72
CA HIS A 104 -18.30 2.93 -13.49
C HIS A 104 -17.67 2.04 -12.43
N GLN A 105 -16.55 2.49 -11.89
CA GLN A 105 -15.86 1.86 -10.76
C GLN A 105 -16.14 2.66 -9.50
N PHE A 106 -16.86 2.05 -8.56
CA PHE A 106 -17.17 2.68 -7.28
C PHE A 106 -15.96 2.67 -6.34
N TYR A 107 -15.78 3.77 -5.61
CA TYR A 107 -14.66 3.89 -4.68
C TYR A 107 -14.78 2.88 -3.55
N SER A 108 -13.68 2.20 -3.25
CA SER A 108 -13.62 1.17 -2.21
C SER A 108 -12.70 1.54 -1.05
N ILE A 109 -11.98 2.66 -1.14
CA ILE A 109 -11.21 3.24 -0.05
C ILE A 109 -11.28 4.77 -0.07
N GLN A 110 -11.31 5.36 1.12
CA GLN A 110 -11.03 6.78 1.35
C GLN A 110 -9.91 6.86 2.38
N SER A 111 -8.80 7.52 2.03
CA SER A 111 -7.62 7.56 2.91
C SER A 111 -6.78 8.81 2.74
N GLU A 112 -6.00 9.10 3.78
CA GLU A 112 -4.95 10.10 3.85
C GLU A 112 -3.64 9.39 4.18
N SER A 113 -2.54 9.87 3.60
CA SER A 113 -1.23 9.26 3.80
C SER A 113 -0.11 10.28 3.69
N ASN A 114 0.97 10.04 4.41
CA ASN A 114 2.28 10.67 4.19
C ASN A 114 3.22 9.60 3.64
N CYS A 115 3.10 9.30 2.34
CA CYS A 115 3.93 8.34 1.63
C CYS A 115 4.70 9.02 0.51
N TYR A 116 5.84 8.44 0.13
CA TYR A 116 6.57 8.83 -1.06
C TYR A 116 5.73 8.63 -2.31
N GLU A 117 5.82 9.57 -3.26
CA GLU A 117 5.23 9.44 -4.59
C GLU A 117 3.74 9.03 -4.55
N PHE A 118 2.99 9.68 -3.67
CA PHE A 118 1.56 9.44 -3.45
C PHE A 118 0.76 10.68 -3.85
N GLY A 119 -0.12 10.55 -4.84
CA GLY A 119 -1.12 11.56 -5.17
C GLY A 119 -2.41 11.29 -4.40
N GLN A 120 -3.14 10.27 -4.84
CA GLN A 120 -4.36 9.77 -4.20
C GLN A 120 -4.65 8.34 -4.70
N VAL A 121 -5.34 7.54 -3.89
CA VAL A 121 -5.95 6.28 -4.32
C VAL A 121 -7.41 6.22 -3.86
N TYR A 122 -8.26 5.59 -4.67
CA TYR A 122 -9.70 5.44 -4.42
C TYR A 122 -10.17 3.99 -4.43
N PHE A 123 -9.28 3.08 -4.81
CA PHE A 123 -9.59 1.67 -4.97
C PHE A 123 -8.64 0.82 -4.15
N ILE A 124 -9.19 -0.17 -3.48
CA ILE A 124 -8.52 -1.27 -2.82
C ILE A 124 -9.19 -2.56 -3.25
N LYS A 125 -8.39 -3.60 -3.51
CA LYS A 125 -8.87 -4.97 -3.74
C LYS A 125 -8.63 -5.81 -2.50
N ALA A 126 -9.52 -6.77 -2.23
CA ALA A 126 -9.36 -7.77 -1.17
C ALA A 126 -9.60 -9.17 -1.75
N VAL A 127 -8.67 -10.09 -1.51
CA VAL A 127 -8.74 -11.47 -1.99
C VAL A 127 -8.46 -12.41 -0.83
N HIS A 128 -9.32 -13.38 -0.61
CA HIS A 128 -9.16 -14.39 0.43
C HIS A 128 -8.47 -15.64 -0.11
N ASP A 129 -7.28 -15.91 0.42
CA ASP A 129 -6.58 -17.17 0.18
C ASP A 129 -7.04 -18.22 1.19
N LYS A 130 -7.85 -19.17 0.71
CA LYS A 130 -8.37 -20.29 1.52
C LYS A 130 -7.29 -21.23 2.05
N ALA A 131 -6.15 -21.36 1.35
CA ALA A 131 -5.10 -22.30 1.75
C ALA A 131 -4.32 -21.78 2.97
N SER A 132 -4.01 -20.48 2.98
CA SER A 132 -3.33 -19.83 4.10
C SER A 132 -4.28 -19.23 5.14
N ASN A 133 -5.57 -19.14 4.83
CA ASN A 133 -6.59 -18.43 5.62
C ASN A 133 -6.20 -16.97 5.87
N ILE A 134 -5.69 -16.31 4.83
CA ILE A 134 -5.26 -14.91 4.84
C ILE A 134 -6.07 -14.14 3.80
N THR A 135 -6.63 -13.01 4.21
CA THR A 135 -7.20 -12.05 3.25
C THR A 135 -6.16 -10.97 2.96
N LYS A 136 -5.74 -10.89 1.70
CA LYS A 136 -4.76 -9.91 1.21
C LYS A 136 -5.48 -8.74 0.59
N CYS A 137 -5.14 -7.54 1.02
CA CYS A 137 -5.71 -6.31 0.52
C CYS A 137 -4.61 -5.40 -0.01
N HIS A 138 -4.82 -4.77 -1.17
CA HIS A 138 -3.87 -3.80 -1.68
C HIS A 138 -4.57 -2.65 -2.39
N THR A 139 -4.07 -1.43 -2.20
CA THR A 139 -4.57 -0.27 -2.94
C THR A 139 -4.12 -0.34 -4.40
N LEU A 140 -4.99 0.11 -5.31
CA LEU A 140 -4.63 0.25 -6.72
C LEU A 140 -3.93 1.58 -6.92
N THR A 141 -2.69 1.50 -7.40
CA THR A 141 -1.90 2.65 -7.85
C THR A 141 -2.49 3.24 -9.13
N ASN A 142 -2.04 4.44 -9.49
CA ASN A 142 -2.38 5.11 -10.74
C ASN A 142 -1.18 5.93 -11.23
N VAL A 143 -1.31 6.63 -12.35
CA VAL A 143 -0.29 7.51 -12.94
C VAL A 143 0.32 8.54 -11.99
N SER A 144 -0.36 8.86 -10.88
CA SER A 144 0.09 9.84 -9.88
C SER A 144 0.47 9.23 -8.53
N SER A 145 0.33 7.92 -8.35
CA SER A 145 0.54 7.22 -7.08
C SER A 145 1.35 5.95 -7.31
N HIS A 146 2.62 5.95 -6.86
CA HIS A 146 3.55 4.83 -6.98
C HIS A 146 3.74 4.04 -5.67
N SER A 147 3.08 4.49 -4.61
CA SER A 147 2.99 3.79 -3.32
C SER A 147 1.67 3.05 -3.18
N SER A 148 1.72 1.80 -2.72
CA SER A 148 0.56 0.98 -2.41
C SER A 148 0.55 0.52 -0.96
N LEU A 149 -0.59 0.68 -0.29
CA LEU A 149 -0.85 0.06 0.99
C LEU A 149 -1.20 -1.40 0.77
N ASN A 150 -0.48 -2.28 1.45
CA ASN A 150 -0.75 -3.71 1.52
C ASN A 150 -1.16 -4.07 2.94
N ILE A 151 -2.25 -4.82 3.10
CA ILE A 151 -2.76 -5.31 4.38
C ILE A 151 -3.00 -6.81 4.26
N GLU A 152 -2.41 -7.59 5.14
CA GLU A 152 -2.73 -9.01 5.33
C GLU A 152 -3.56 -9.17 6.59
N ILE A 153 -4.78 -9.69 6.47
CA ILE A 153 -5.65 -10.02 7.59
C ILE A 153 -5.45 -11.51 7.89
N LEU A 154 -4.82 -11.79 9.02
CA LEU A 154 -4.51 -13.12 9.53
C LEU A 154 -5.51 -13.50 10.64
N PRO A 155 -5.59 -14.79 11.04
CA PRO A 155 -6.52 -15.22 12.10
C PRO A 155 -6.33 -14.51 13.44
N LEU A 156 -5.10 -14.10 13.77
CA LEU A 156 -4.74 -13.52 15.08
C LEU A 156 -4.42 -12.02 15.04
N GLY A 157 -4.51 -11.37 13.87
CA GLY A 157 -4.12 -9.97 13.72
C GLY A 157 -3.97 -9.58 12.25
N CYS A 158 -3.43 -8.40 11.99
CA CYS A 158 -3.09 -7.97 10.64
C CYS A 158 -1.64 -7.50 10.55
N LYS A 159 -1.05 -7.67 9.38
CA LYS A 159 0.22 -7.04 9.00
C LYS A 159 -0.06 -5.99 7.94
N ALA A 160 0.71 -4.91 7.94
CA ALA A 160 0.60 -3.88 6.92
C ALA A 160 1.98 -3.45 6.41
N SER A 161 2.05 -3.06 5.15
CA SER A 161 3.25 -2.46 4.56
C SER A 161 2.86 -1.44 3.49
N ILE A 162 3.78 -0.51 3.24
CA ILE A 162 3.75 0.32 2.04
C ILE A 162 4.76 -0.24 1.06
N GLU A 163 4.33 -0.51 -0.17
CA GLU A 163 5.21 -0.86 -1.28
C GLU A 163 5.32 0.34 -2.21
N LEU A 164 6.54 0.87 -2.35
CA LEU A 164 6.86 1.95 -3.27
C LEU A 164 7.59 1.37 -4.48
N ASN A 165 7.10 1.68 -5.67
CA ASN A 165 7.81 1.47 -6.94
C ASN A 165 8.27 2.81 -7.52
N SER A 166 9.36 3.34 -6.99
CA SER A 166 9.82 4.71 -7.26
C SER A 166 10.15 4.95 -8.73
N ILE A 167 9.73 6.11 -9.27
CA ILE A 167 10.18 6.59 -10.59
C ILE A 167 11.63 7.06 -10.58
N LYS A 168 12.19 7.36 -9.41
CA LYS A 168 13.62 7.68 -9.24
C LYS A 168 14.43 6.39 -9.17
N ALA A 169 15.31 6.20 -10.14
CA ALA A 169 16.17 5.01 -10.24
C ALA A 169 17.03 4.77 -8.98
N ALA A 170 17.54 5.83 -8.36
CA ALA A 170 18.36 5.72 -7.15
C ALA A 170 17.59 5.22 -5.92
N THR A 171 16.28 5.43 -5.87
CA THR A 171 15.41 4.94 -4.79
C THR A 171 14.87 3.55 -5.12
N GLY A 172 14.45 3.30 -6.36
CA GLY A 172 13.96 1.98 -6.77
C GLY A 172 12.78 1.45 -5.93
N LYS A 173 12.68 0.13 -5.82
CA LYS A 173 11.60 -0.52 -5.06
C LYS A 173 11.90 -0.51 -3.57
N GLN A 174 10.93 -0.10 -2.75
CA GLN A 174 11.06 -0.01 -1.31
C GLN A 174 9.84 -0.62 -0.63
N THR A 175 10.08 -1.24 0.53
CA THR A 175 9.00 -1.74 1.39
C THR A 175 9.16 -1.13 2.77
N PHE A 176 8.12 -0.47 3.25
CA PHE A 176 8.07 0.12 4.59
C PHE A 176 7.13 -0.71 5.46
N HIS A 177 7.64 -1.27 6.55
CA HIS A 177 6.87 -2.15 7.42
C HIS A 177 6.13 -1.37 8.49
N CYS A 178 4.91 -1.82 8.81
CA CYS A 178 4.11 -1.25 9.88
C CYS A 178 4.77 -1.50 11.24
N THR A 179 4.87 -0.44 12.04
CA THR A 179 5.44 -0.48 13.39
C THR A 179 4.37 -0.36 14.47
N SER A 180 3.27 0.35 14.18
CA SER A 180 2.16 0.51 15.11
C SER A 180 0.89 0.95 14.40
N GLY A 181 -0.24 0.88 15.10
CA GLY A 181 -1.51 1.35 14.58
C GLY A 181 -2.70 0.59 15.14
N GLN A 182 -3.82 0.73 14.46
CA GLN A 182 -5.07 0.06 14.80
C GLN A 182 -5.91 -0.21 13.56
N ILE A 183 -6.68 -1.28 13.61
CA ILE A 183 -7.74 -1.57 12.63
C ILE A 183 -8.99 -2.05 13.37
N LYS A 184 -10.15 -1.53 12.95
CA LYS A 184 -11.47 -2.01 13.33
C LYS A 184 -12.14 -2.63 12.12
N ILE A 185 -12.68 -3.83 12.26
CA ILE A 185 -13.38 -4.54 11.19
C ILE A 185 -14.81 -4.85 11.64
N ASP A 186 -15.77 -4.54 10.76
CA ASP A 186 -17.17 -4.88 10.93
C ASP A 186 -17.36 -6.39 10.75
N LYS A 187 -17.70 -7.07 11.85
CA LYS A 187 -17.86 -8.52 11.92
C LYS A 187 -19.00 -9.02 11.05
N VAL A 188 -20.13 -8.31 11.03
CA VAL A 188 -21.31 -8.72 10.25
C VAL A 188 -21.03 -8.57 8.75
N ALA A 189 -20.42 -7.46 8.34
CA ALA A 189 -19.99 -7.28 6.95
C ALA A 189 -18.96 -8.33 6.52
N TRP A 190 -17.99 -8.62 7.38
CA TRP A 190 -16.97 -9.64 7.11
C TRP A 190 -17.57 -11.03 6.86
N GLN A 191 -18.53 -11.44 7.70
CA GLN A 191 -19.27 -12.70 7.52
C GLN A 191 -20.06 -12.75 6.22
N ALA A 192 -20.47 -11.59 5.69
CA ALA A 192 -21.15 -11.45 4.41
C ALA A 192 -20.18 -11.31 3.21
N GLY A 193 -18.87 -11.50 3.40
CA GLY A 193 -17.87 -11.38 2.32
C GLY A 193 -17.50 -9.94 1.97
N VAL A 194 -17.68 -8.99 2.89
CA VAL A 194 -17.34 -7.57 2.70
C VAL A 194 -16.32 -7.12 3.74
N LEU A 195 -15.18 -6.61 3.27
CA LEU A 195 -14.25 -5.88 4.11
C LEU A 195 -14.75 -4.45 4.29
N LYS A 196 -15.42 -4.22 5.44
CA LYS A 196 -15.75 -2.88 5.94
C LYS A 196 -14.89 -2.58 7.16
N ALA A 197 -13.95 -1.66 7.01
CA ALA A 197 -12.93 -1.39 8.02
C ALA A 197 -12.59 0.10 8.17
N ALA A 198 -12.06 0.46 9.34
CA ALA A 198 -11.43 1.75 9.62
C ALA A 198 -10.06 1.50 10.24
N PHE A 199 -9.03 2.19 9.77
CA PHE A 199 -7.65 1.91 10.14
C PHE A 199 -6.80 3.18 10.27
N SER A 200 -5.71 3.05 11.01
CA SER A 200 -4.65 4.05 11.11
C SER A 200 -3.35 3.35 11.45
N PHE A 201 -2.40 3.37 10.53
CA PHE A 201 -1.10 2.71 10.64
C PHE A 201 0.05 3.70 10.57
N GLN A 202 1.13 3.36 11.26
CA GLN A 202 2.42 4.04 11.23
C GLN A 202 3.47 3.06 10.72
N PHE A 203 4.42 3.55 9.94
CA PHE A 203 5.42 2.73 9.28
C PHE A 203 6.82 3.27 9.55
N TYR A 204 7.79 2.37 9.64
CA TYR A 204 9.18 2.76 9.76
C TYR A 204 9.69 3.31 8.42
N ASN A 205 10.28 4.51 8.47
CA ASN A 205 10.89 5.12 7.30
C ASN A 205 12.41 4.94 7.34
N HIS A 206 12.91 3.91 6.68
CA HIS A 206 14.36 3.68 6.58
C HIS A 206 15.07 4.62 5.60
N LEU A 207 14.33 5.38 4.78
CA LEU A 207 14.92 6.39 3.89
C LEU A 207 15.12 7.74 4.57
N ASP A 208 14.23 8.08 5.52
CA ASP A 208 14.34 9.26 6.37
C ASP A 208 13.70 8.98 7.74
N VAL A 209 14.53 8.60 8.70
CA VAL A 209 14.08 8.19 10.05
C VAL A 209 13.39 9.30 10.84
N GLN A 210 13.53 10.57 10.43
CA GLN A 210 12.90 11.71 11.10
C GLN A 210 11.49 11.98 10.56
N THR A 211 11.14 11.44 9.40
CA THR A 211 9.85 11.66 8.75
C THR A 211 8.98 10.40 8.89
N PRO A 212 8.01 10.38 9.83
CA PRO A 212 7.15 9.22 9.99
C PRO A 212 6.22 9.06 8.79
N LEU A 213 6.12 7.83 8.29
CA LEU A 213 5.15 7.46 7.26
C LEU A 213 3.89 6.97 7.95
N PHE A 214 2.73 7.36 7.42
CA PHE A 214 1.44 6.91 7.92
C PHE A 214 0.45 6.65 6.81
N TRP A 215 -0.53 5.81 7.10
CA TRP A 215 -1.70 5.63 6.26
C TRP A 215 -2.92 5.38 7.15
N LYS A 216 -3.95 6.20 6.99
CA LYS A 216 -5.21 6.07 7.74
C LYS A 216 -6.39 6.25 6.79
N GLY A 217 -7.49 5.57 7.09
CA GLY A 217 -8.66 5.62 6.22
C GLY A 217 -9.76 4.63 6.56
N LYS A 218 -10.67 4.49 5.60
CA LYS A 218 -11.82 3.59 5.64
C LYS A 218 -11.88 2.77 4.36
N ILE A 219 -12.23 1.50 4.50
CA ILE A 219 -12.34 0.52 3.41
C ILE A 219 -13.79 0.01 3.36
N PHE A 220 -14.32 -0.12 2.15
CA PHE A 220 -15.54 -0.84 1.86
C PHE A 220 -15.37 -1.57 0.52
N THR A 221 -15.03 -2.86 0.57
CA THR A 221 -14.86 -3.69 -0.63
C THR A 221 -15.40 -5.09 -0.43
N ASN A 222 -15.83 -5.75 -1.50
CA ASN A 222 -16.05 -7.19 -1.48
C ASN A 222 -14.71 -7.91 -1.32
N ILE A 223 -14.77 -9.10 -0.73
CA ILE A 223 -13.66 -10.04 -0.60
C ILE A 223 -13.89 -11.12 -1.64
N ASP A 224 -12.97 -11.22 -2.60
CA ASP A 224 -13.00 -12.23 -3.67
C ASP A 224 -12.40 -13.57 -3.22
#